data_AF-A0A536SAK9-F1
#
_entry.id   AF-A0A536SAK9-F1
#
_cell.length_a   1.000
_cell.length_b   1.000
_cell.length_c   1.000
_cell.angle_alpha   90.00
_cell.angle_beta   90.00
_cell.angle_gamma   90.00
#
_symmetry.space_group_name_H-M   'P 1'
#
loop_
_entity.id
_entity.type
_entity.pdbx_description
1 polymer ?
#
loop_
_entity_poly.entity_id
_entity_poly.type
_entity_poly.pdbx_seq_one_letter_code
_entity_poly.pdbx_strand_id
1 'polypeptide(L)' 'MAQILVVDDEVGIRELLSEILSDEGHSVQLAENATAARSLRARGRP' A
#
# COMPACT_ATOMS: atom_id res chain seq x y z
N MET A 1 1.87 7.61 13.05
CA MET A 1 2.39 7.02 11.81
C MET A 1 2.07 5.55 11.78
N ALA A 2 1.22 5.11 10.85
CA ALA A 2 0.92 3.71 10.63
C ALA A 2 1.48 3.27 9.26
N GLN A 3 1.84 2.00 9.13
CA GLN A 3 2.07 1.39 7.82
C GLN A 3 0.73 0.97 7.23
N ILE A 4 0.45 1.39 5.99
CA ILE A 4 -0.78 1.08 5.27
C ILE A 4 -0.41 0.34 3.99
N LEU A 5 -1.06 -0.80 3.74
CA LEU A 5 -0.91 -1.56 2.50
C LEU A 5 -2.16 -1.36 1.65
N VAL A 6 -2.01 -0.68 0.51
CA VAL A 6 -3.08 -0.46 -0.47
C VAL A 6 -2.99 -1.57 -1.53
N VAL A 7 -4.12 -2.25 -1.77
CA VAL A 7 -4.21 -3.35 -2.74
C VAL A 7 -5.30 -3.01 -3.74
N ASP A 8 -4.93 -2.74 -4.97
CA ASP A 8 -5.84 -2.33 -6.03
C ASP A 8 -5.24 -2.73 -7.39
N ASP A 9 -6.04 -3.23 -8.31
CA ASP A 9 -5.61 -3.63 -9.66
C ASP A 9 -5.45 -2.43 -10.60
N GLU A 10 -6.08 -1.29 -10.27
CA GLU A 10 -5.96 -0.05 -11.02
C GLU A 10 -4.80 0.82 -10.53
N VAL A 11 -3.88 1.16 -11.44
CA VAL A 11 -2.71 1.99 -11.11
C VAL A 11 -3.09 3.40 -10.65
N GLY A 12 -4.10 4.01 -11.28
CA GLY A 12 -4.52 5.38 -10.95
C GLY A 12 -5.07 5.51 -9.54
N ILE A 13 -5.82 4.51 -9.08
CA ILE A 13 -6.34 4.48 -7.70
C ILE A 13 -5.20 4.28 -6.70
N ARG A 14 -4.26 3.37 -6.98
CA ARG A 14 -3.08 3.17 -6.11
C ARG A 14 -2.27 4.44 -5.92
N GLU A 15 -2.00 5.17 -7.00
CA GLU A 15 -1.21 6.41 -6.94
C GLU A 15 -1.95 7.51 -6.17
N LEU A 16 -3.24 7.73 -6.46
CA LEU A 16 -4.06 8.70 -5.74
C LEU A 16 -4.11 8.42 -4.24
N LEU A 17 -4.36 7.17 -3.83
CA LEU A 17 -4.39 6.78 -2.43
C LEU A 17 -3.00 6.91 -1.79
N SER A 18 -1.94 6.62 -2.52
CA SER A 18 -0.57 6.80 -2.05
C SER A 18 -0.26 8.26 -1.75
N GLU A 19 -0.64 9.18 -2.63
CA GLU A 19 -0.43 10.61 -2.42
C GLU A 19 -1.19 11.11 -1.18
N ILE A 20 -2.50 10.83 -1.09
CA ILE A 20 -3.35 11.29 0.03
C ILE A 20 -2.79 10.80 1.37
N LEU A 21 -2.52 9.50 1.48
CA LEU A 21 -2.07 8.90 2.73
C LEU A 21 -0.63 9.31 3.08
N SER A 22 0.23 9.54 2.08
CA SER A 22 1.59 10.02 2.33
C SER A 22 1.60 11.48 2.80
N ASP A 23 0.70 12.32 2.29
CA ASP A 23 0.53 13.71 2.75
C ASP A 23 0.06 13.76 4.23
N GLU A 24 -0.76 12.80 4.65
CA GLU A 24 -1.15 12.59 6.05
C GLU A 24 -0.01 12.03 6.93
N GLY A 25 1.15 11.71 6.35
CA GLY A 25 2.31 11.20 7.08
C GLY A 25 2.27 9.70 7.36
N HIS A 26 1.47 8.93 6.63
CA HIS A 26 1.48 7.47 6.68
C HIS A 26 2.55 6.87 5.77
N SER A 27 3.06 5.69 6.14
CA SER A 27 3.97 4.93 5.27
C SER A 27 3.14 3.98 4.43
N VAL A 28 3.08 4.22 3.12
CA VAL A 28 2.22 3.48 2.21
C VAL A 28 3.03 2.44 1.43
N GLN A 29 2.50 1.22 1.35
CA GLN A 29 2.96 0.17 0.46
C GLN A 29 1.87 -0.14 -0.55
N LEU A 30 2.26 -0.36 -1.81
CA LEU A 30 1.35 -0.61 -2.91
C LEU A 30 1.46 -2.06 -3.38
N ALA A 31 0.31 -2.68 -3.65
CA ALA A 31 0.21 -4.00 -4.25
C ALA A 31 -0.82 -4.01 -5.38
N GLU A 32 -0.46 -4.62 -6.50
CA GLU A 32 -1.33 -4.73 -7.67
C GLU A 32 -2.35 -5.88 -7.60
N ASN A 33 -2.18 -6.80 -6.64
CA ASN A 33 -3.09 -7.92 -6.44
C ASN A 33 -2.87 -8.55 -5.06
N ALA A 34 -3.75 -9.49 -4.71
CA ALA A 34 -3.70 -10.21 -3.45
C ALA A 34 -2.38 -11.00 -3.25
N THR A 35 -1.76 -11.51 -4.31
CA THR A 35 -0.51 -12.26 -4.23
C THR A 35 0.67 -11.35 -3.85
N ALA A 36 0.78 -10.20 -4.51
CA ALA A 36 1.76 -9.16 -4.18
C ALA A 36 1.55 -8.64 -2.74
N ALA A 37 0.29 -8.38 -2.36
CA ALA A 37 -0.07 -7.91 -1.03
C ALA A 37 0.32 -8.90 0.07
N ARG A 38 0.02 -10.20 -0.12
CA ARG A 38 0.41 -11.26 0.81
C ARG A 38 1.93 -11.35 0.95
N SER A 39 2.67 -11.17 -0.15
CA SER A 39 4.14 -11.20 -0.14
C SER A 39 4.74 -10.01 0.61
N LEU A 40 4.18 -8.80 0.42
CA LEU A 40 4.59 -7.60 1.18
C LEU A 40 4.28 -7.73 2.67
N ARG A 41 3.06 -8.18 2.99
CA ARG A 41 2.64 -8.43 4.38
C ARG A 41 3.50 -9.51 5.06
N ALA A 42 3.94 -10.53 4.34
CA ALA A 42 4.85 -11.55 4.88
C ALA A 42 6.25 -10.99 5.18
N ARG A 43 6.72 -10.01 4.40
CA ARG A 43 8.01 -9.33 4.59
C ARG A 43 8.01 -8.30 5.72
N GLY A 44 6.86 -7.69 5.98
CA GLY A 44 6.69 -6.64 6.99
C GLY A 44 6.22 -7.11 8.36
N ARG A 45 6.25 -8.42 8.66
CA ARG A 45 5.98 -8.88 10.02
C ARG A 45 7.15 -8.45 10.93
N PRO A 46 6.90 -7.99 12.18
CA PRO A 46 7.90 -8.21 13.22
C PRO A 46 8.14 -9.72 13.42
#